data_AF-A0A0F9IXP1-F1
#
_entry.id   AF-A0A0F9IXP1-F1
#
_cell.length_a   1.000
_cell.length_b   1.000
_cell.length_c   1.000
_cell.angle_alpha   90.00
_cell.angle_beta   90.00
_cell.angle_gamma   90.00
#
_symmetry.space_group_name_H-M   'P 1'
#
loop_
_entity.id
_entity.type
_entity.pdbx_description
1 polymer ?
#
loop_
_entity_poly.entity_id
_entity_poly.type
_entity_poly.pdbx_seq_one_letter_code
_entity_poly.pdbx_strand_id
1 'polypeptide(L)' 'MSNNEKHTAYCMKCKAKVDVENPEVVVMKGKGKRRAVKGKCVVCKTNVYAILKKKIQ' A
#
# COMPACT_ATOMS: atom_id res chain seq x y z
N MET A 1 1.72 22.53 -3.37
CA MET A 1 2.89 21.68 -3.09
C MET A 1 2.39 20.31 -2.66
N SER A 2 2.91 19.25 -3.28
CA SER A 2 2.36 17.89 -3.25
C SER A 2 2.34 17.30 -1.85
N ASN A 3 1.15 16.95 -1.36
CA ASN A 3 0.97 16.16 -0.14
C ASN A 3 1.62 14.79 -0.36
N ASN A 4 2.73 14.56 0.35
CA ASN A 4 3.47 13.32 0.28
C ASN A 4 2.81 12.31 1.24
N GLU A 5 1.67 11.75 0.83
CA GLU A 5 1.03 10.62 1.52
C GLU A 5 1.85 9.35 1.28
N LYS A 6 2.99 9.27 1.96
CA LYS A 6 3.91 8.13 1.93
C LYS A 6 3.25 6.91 2.54
N HIS A 7 2.73 6.04 1.69
CA HIS A 7 2.33 4.70 2.09
C HIS A 7 3.54 3.79 1.93
N THR A 8 4.03 3.16 3.00
CA THR A 8 5.11 2.16 2.88
C THR A 8 4.54 0.75 2.76
N ALA A 9 5.03 -0.02 1.78
CA ALA A 9 4.73 -1.43 1.61
C ALA A 9 6.01 -2.27 1.70
N TYR A 10 5.86 -3.55 2.05
CA TYR A 10 6.96 -4.49 1.94
C TYR A 10 7.02 -5.04 0.52
N CYS A 11 8.10 -4.76 -0.20
CA CYS A 11 8.29 -5.30 -1.55
C CYS A 11 9.04 -6.63 -1.45
N MET A 12 8.44 -7.73 -1.92
CA MET A 12 9.10 -9.05 -1.93
C MET A 12 10.33 -9.09 -2.84
N LYS A 13 10.38 -8.28 -3.91
CA LYS A 13 11.57 -8.19 -4.77
C LYS A 13 12.72 -7.46 -4.09
N CYS A 14 12.43 -6.36 -3.41
CA CYS A 14 13.45 -5.57 -2.70
C CYS A 14 13.77 -6.14 -1.31
N LYS A 15 12.92 -7.03 -0.78
CA LYS A 15 12.96 -7.56 0.59
C LYS A 15 13.11 -6.46 1.66
N ALA A 16 12.52 -5.31 1.37
CA ALA A 16 12.62 -4.11 2.18
C ALA A 16 11.27 -3.40 2.22
N LYS A 17 11.10 -2.54 3.23
CA LYS A 17 9.99 -1.58 3.27
C LYS A 17 10.34 -0.45 2.31
N VAL A 18 9.49 -0.25 1.32
CA VAL A 18 9.66 0.73 0.27
C VAL A 18 8.44 1.64 0.23
N ASP A 19 8.63 2.84 -0.29
CA ASP A 19 7.53 3.76 -0.53
C ASP A 19 6.66 3.27 -1.69
N VAL A 20 5.36 3.53 -1.58
CA VAL A 20 4.34 3.15 -2.55
C VAL A 20 3.91 4.41 -3.30
N GLU A 21 4.29 4.44 -4.57
CA GLU A 21 3.83 5.44 -5.52
C GLU A 21 2.42 5.09 -6.01
N ASN A 22 1.56 6.11 -6.14
CA ASN A 22 0.17 5.98 -6.56
C ASN A 22 -0.63 4.96 -5.71
N PRO A 23 -0.81 5.22 -4.40
CA PRO A 23 -1.61 4.35 -3.53
C PRO A 23 -3.11 4.43 -3.86
N GLU A 24 -3.67 3.32 -4.34
CA GLU A 24 -5.09 3.11 -4.59
C GLU A 24 -5.73 2.25 -3.50
N VAL A 25 -6.74 2.76 -2.81
CA VAL A 25 -7.45 2.02 -1.77
C VAL A 25 -8.48 1.08 -2.41
N VAL A 26 -8.24 -0.23 -2.31
CA VAL A 26 -9.19 -1.28 -2.69
C VAL A 26 -9.91 -1.83 -1.46
N VAL A 27 -11.24 -1.87 -1.52
CA VAL A 27 -12.10 -2.40 -0.45
C VAL A 27 -12.65 -3.75 -0.88
N MET A 28 -12.23 -4.82 -0.22
CA MET A 28 -12.80 -6.15 -0.45
C MET A 28 -14.14 -6.28 0.30
N LYS A 29 -15.25 -6.24 -0.44
CA LYS A 29 -16.61 -6.47 0.06
C LYS A 29 -16.90 -7.98 0.10
N GLY A 30 -16.51 -8.65 1.18
CA GLY A 30 -16.67 -10.12 1.30
C GLY A 30 -17.43 -10.62 2.52
N LYS A 31 -17.02 -10.21 3.74
CA LYS A 31 -17.66 -10.60 5.03
C LYS A 31 -17.06 -9.86 6.25
N GLY A 32 -15.92 -9.19 6.07
CA GLY A 32 -15.38 -8.14 6.94
C GLY A 32 -14.72 -7.11 6.03
N LYS A 33 -14.95 -5.81 6.26
CA LYS A 33 -14.46 -4.72 5.40
C LYS A 33 -12.92 -4.65 5.48
N ARG A 34 -12.21 -5.51 4.75
CA ARG A 34 -10.75 -5.47 4.65
C ARG A 34 -10.39 -4.46 3.56
N ARG A 35 -9.63 -3.45 3.96
CA ARG A 35 -9.07 -2.44 3.05
C ARG A 35 -7.62 -2.80 2.78
N ALA A 36 -7.22 -2.72 1.52
CA ALA A 36 -5.82 -2.78 1.14
C ALA A 36 -5.52 -1.56 0.26
N VAL A 37 -4.31 -1.05 0.34
CA VAL A 37 -3.74 -0.14 -0.65
C VAL A 37 -3.01 -0.97 -1.67
N LYS A 38 -3.32 -0.77 -2.94
CA LYS A 38 -2.53 -1.22 -4.07
C LYS A 38 -1.73 -0.03 -4.58
N GLY A 39 -0.45 -0.19 -4.87
CA GLY A 39 0.30 0.85 -5.59
C GLY A 39 1.57 0.28 -6.18
N LYS A 40 2.55 1.12 -6.49
CA LYS A 40 3.81 0.70 -7.13
C LYS A 40 5.00 0.96 -6.23
N CYS A 41 5.93 0.02 -6.19
CA CYS A 41 7.20 0.19 -5.51
C CYS A 41 8.04 1.28 -6.20
N VAL A 42 8.52 2.29 -5.47
CA VAL A 42 9.39 3.34 -6.03
C VAL A 42 10.74 2.82 -6.54
N VAL A 43 11.21 1.67 -6.03
CA VAL A 43 12.52 1.09 -6.39
C VAL A 43 12.42 0.23 -7.65
N CYS A 44 11.49 -0.73 -7.67
CA CYS A 44 11.40 -1.74 -8.74
C CYS A 44 10.16 -1.59 -9.62
N LYS A 45 9.33 -0.56 -9.39
CA LYS A 45 8.08 -0.26 -10.13
C LYS A 45 7.06 -1.40 -10.18
N THR A 46 7.27 -2.45 -9.37
CA THR A 46 6.39 -3.60 -9.30
C THR A 46 5.17 -3.25 -8.46
N ASN A 47 4.00 -3.80 -8.84
CA ASN A 47 2.78 -3.63 -8.06
C ASN A 47 2.96 -4.25 -6.67
N VAL A 48 2.76 -3.44 -5.65
CA VAL A 48 2.83 -3.83 -4.23
C VAL A 48 1.49 -3.58 -3.57
N TYR A 49 1.18 -4.39 -2.56
CA TYR A 49 -0.04 -4.29 -1.78
C TYR A 49 0.31 -4.03 -0.32
N ALA A 50 -0.20 -2.95 0.25
CA ALA A 50 -0.13 -2.65 1.68
C ALA A 50 -1.49 -2.92 2.31
N ILE A 51 -1.54 -3.84 3.26
CA ILE A 51 -2.77 -4.12 4.01
C ILE A 51 -3.01 -2.95 4.97
N LEU A 52 -4.09 -2.20 4.77
CA LEU A 52 -4.55 -1.20 5.74
C LEU A 52 -5.18 -1.96 6.90
N LYS A 53 -4.41 -2.24 7.96
CA LYS A 53 -5.03 -2.59 9.24
C LYS A 53 -5.85 -1.38 9.69
N LYS A 54 -7.12 -1.61 10.05
CA LYS A 54 -8.00 -0.61 10.66
C LYS A 54 -7.18 0.05 11.78
N LYS A 55 -6.90 1.36 11.68
CA LYS A 55 -6.32 2.10 12.80
C LYS A 55 -7.21 1.79 14.01
N ILE A 56 -6.65 1.10 14.99
CA ILE A 56 -7.08 1.26 16.37
C ILE A 56 -6.53 2.64 16.71
N GLN A 57 -7.39 3.65 16.58
CA GLN A 57 -7.12 5.00 17.05
C GLN A 57 -7.58 5.07 18.50
#